data_AF-A0AA87NR45-F1
#
_entry.id   AF-A0AA87NR45-F1
#
_cell.length_a   1.000
_cell.length_b   1.000
_cell.length_c   1.000
_cell.angle_alpha   90.00
_cell.angle_beta   90.00
_cell.angle_gamma   90.00
#
_symmetry.space_group_name_H-M   'P 1'
#
loop_
_entity.id
_entity.type
_entity.pdbx_description
1 polymer ?
#
loop_
_entity_poly.entity_id
_entity_poly.type
_entity_poly.pdbx_seq_one_letter_code
_entity_poly.pdbx_strand_id
1 'polypeptide(L)'
;MEKQLQINILPIENNSFSFSMFCKKYNQFEKNELLYFTRINGELYGISFCEYQNYIKKEFTSFDNIDLTKWYLFNLLHENCKTQEMNFQIFRKFTYRIDVVVNSDYYGDEVISITPTYLNSNKNFGFILNYRFKKRDEMPFSIEIQKRSLSLDKNGHENKDYYIDKNIKITNFINKYYEKIFYFQGVLVKKSFETVIATTLMTKRYEFGNRQQDNSQFQGIKKFGPFSKVNADSLKSKICFIYKNNEKNFSYKLYNALEGKTYSTFLGMEKMFQFPLNKNTVLGRGVDEYTEDAINIIISELKMNFPDSFIVPILIVPWNKENATSEQQKLYYKLKYLFLVNKMPSQFISAAKVMNDNILKWSVSSLAIQIFSKLGGSPWIVIPKTNNCLIIGIGQTYKRNENSKINRFFSYSILTDTTGLFKGIRILANTNNPDDYAYNLSKSIKEIVEEYNNDYSSFVIHTSFRMKNKDIKIIKKTLDNIKITNNSTLAILRFDDHHDYICFDQDYNSLIPLESTKICLSFYRFLIWFEGQQYGQFAVHHRIGAPIKIDIDYPDDLDSEKINDYLQDSINLSGANWRGFNAKSIPISLLYAELISKFVSAFDEYNLEPINIENFTPWFL
;
A
#
# COMPACT_ATOMS: atom_id res chain seq x y z
N MET A 1 23.36 2.15 -11.17
CA MET A 1 23.48 2.25 -12.65
C MET A 1 22.30 3.09 -13.13
N GLU A 2 22.56 4.07 -13.99
CA GLU A 2 21.50 4.83 -14.63
C GLU A 2 21.00 4.09 -15.86
N LYS A 3 19.71 4.20 -16.13
CA LYS A 3 19.06 3.56 -17.28
C LYS A 3 17.90 4.42 -17.78
N GLN A 4 17.61 4.33 -19.08
CA GLN A 4 16.47 5.00 -19.69
C GLN A 4 15.23 4.09 -19.69
N LEU A 5 14.09 4.62 -19.27
CA LEU A 5 12.79 3.98 -19.35
C LEU A 5 11.80 4.86 -20.11
N GLN A 6 10.77 4.26 -20.71
CA GLN A 6 9.68 5.02 -21.33
C GLN A 6 8.53 5.19 -20.33
N ILE A 7 8.25 6.41 -19.90
CA ILE A 7 7.08 6.72 -19.07
C ILE A 7 5.88 6.97 -19.97
N ASN A 8 4.68 6.55 -19.55
CA ASN A 8 3.43 6.65 -20.32
C ASN A 8 2.88 8.09 -20.50
N ILE A 9 3.76 9.03 -20.85
CA ILE A 9 3.49 10.44 -21.13
C ILE A 9 3.74 10.66 -22.62
N LEU A 10 2.79 11.23 -23.34
CA LEU A 10 3.03 11.85 -24.64
C LEU A 10 3.49 13.30 -24.41
N PRO A 11 4.78 13.63 -24.62
CA PRO A 11 5.31 14.95 -24.34
C PRO A 11 4.88 15.96 -25.42
N ILE A 12 4.76 17.23 -25.03
CA ILE A 12 4.70 18.33 -25.98
C ILE A 12 6.12 18.62 -26.48
N GLU A 13 6.28 18.79 -27.79
CA GLU A 13 7.58 18.95 -28.43
C GLU A 13 8.23 20.30 -28.08
N ASN A 14 7.52 21.41 -28.28
CA ASN A 14 7.94 22.72 -27.81
C ASN A 14 7.15 23.12 -26.56
N ASN A 15 7.83 23.11 -25.41
CA ASN A 15 7.20 23.39 -24.12
C ASN A 15 7.09 24.88 -23.80
N SER A 16 7.76 25.75 -24.55
CA SER A 16 7.66 27.21 -24.43
C SER A 16 6.71 27.75 -25.49
N PHE A 17 5.41 27.60 -25.22
CA PHE A 17 4.34 28.09 -26.09
C PHE A 17 3.48 29.12 -25.36
N SER A 18 2.85 30.01 -26.14
CA SER A 18 1.92 31.00 -25.64
C SER A 18 0.48 30.64 -26.00
N PHE A 19 -0.46 31.07 -25.17
CA PHE A 19 -1.89 30.94 -25.43
C PHE A 19 -2.64 32.15 -24.89
N SER A 20 -3.70 32.56 -25.59
CA SER A 20 -4.53 33.70 -25.20
C SER A 20 -5.77 33.25 -24.45
N MET A 21 -6.04 33.86 -23.29
CA MET A 21 -7.24 33.61 -22.50
C MET A 21 -7.85 34.92 -22.01
N PHE A 22 -9.14 34.91 -21.69
CA PHE A 22 -9.80 36.03 -21.04
C PHE A 22 -9.60 35.92 -19.53
N CYS A 23 -9.21 37.02 -18.89
CA CYS A 23 -8.96 37.05 -17.45
C CYS A 23 -9.55 38.29 -16.78
N LYS A 24 -9.92 38.13 -15.51
CA LYS A 24 -10.31 39.24 -14.62
C LYS A 24 -9.73 38.99 -13.24
N LYS A 25 -9.27 40.05 -12.58
CA LYS A 25 -8.77 40.01 -11.20
C LYS A 25 -9.93 39.90 -10.21
N TYR A 26 -9.77 39.07 -9.18
CA TYR A 26 -10.74 38.88 -8.10
C TYR A 26 -10.10 39.12 -6.73
N ASN A 27 -10.91 39.59 -5.77
CA ASN A 27 -10.47 39.75 -4.38
C ASN A 27 -10.62 38.45 -3.58
N GLN A 28 -11.58 37.61 -3.95
CA GLN A 28 -11.86 36.33 -3.29
C GLN A 28 -12.30 35.29 -4.32
N PHE A 29 -12.20 34.01 -3.95
CA PHE A 29 -12.69 32.94 -4.80
C PHE A 29 -14.21 32.99 -4.91
N GLU A 30 -14.72 32.94 -6.14
CA GLU A 30 -16.13 32.78 -6.42
C GLU A 30 -16.39 31.39 -7.00
N LYS A 31 -17.51 30.79 -6.61
CA LYS A 31 -17.85 29.45 -7.11
C LYS A 31 -18.50 29.57 -8.47
N ASN A 32 -17.74 29.33 -9.54
CA ASN A 32 -18.23 29.34 -10.91
C ASN A 32 -17.60 28.19 -11.70
N GLU A 33 -18.43 27.34 -12.32
CA GLU A 33 -17.97 26.15 -13.06
C GLU A 33 -17.38 26.46 -14.44
N LEU A 34 -17.65 27.66 -14.96
CA LEU A 34 -17.17 28.15 -16.25
C LEU A 34 -15.83 28.90 -16.14
N LEU A 35 -15.41 29.23 -14.92
CA LEU A 35 -14.19 29.96 -14.65
C LEU A 35 -13.15 29.07 -13.98
N TYR A 36 -11.91 29.20 -14.41
CA TYR A 36 -10.77 28.64 -13.68
C TYR A 36 -10.11 29.69 -12.82
N PHE A 37 -10.15 29.49 -11.51
CA PHE A 37 -9.50 30.40 -10.57
C PHE A 37 -8.09 29.92 -10.26
N THR A 38 -7.12 30.81 -10.45
CA THR A 38 -5.72 30.54 -10.12
C THR A 38 -5.03 31.81 -9.63
N ARG A 39 -3.92 31.64 -8.92
CA ARG A 39 -3.05 32.75 -8.54
C ARG A 39 -1.89 32.87 -9.51
N ILE A 40 -1.68 34.08 -10.01
CA ILE A 40 -0.56 34.43 -10.90
C ILE A 40 0.15 35.60 -10.23
N ASN A 41 1.42 35.42 -9.88
CA ASN A 41 2.21 36.40 -9.13
C ASN A 41 1.52 36.87 -7.82
N GLY A 42 0.88 35.94 -7.11
CA GLY A 42 0.20 36.19 -5.83
C GLY A 42 -1.23 36.72 -5.93
N GLU A 43 -1.62 37.28 -7.08
CA GLU A 43 -2.96 37.82 -7.33
C GLU A 43 -3.93 36.76 -7.85
N LEU A 44 -5.18 36.81 -7.41
CA LEU A 44 -6.22 35.86 -7.84
C LEU A 44 -6.87 36.33 -9.15
N TYR A 45 -6.88 35.45 -10.13
CA TYR A 45 -7.55 35.66 -11.41
C TYR A 45 -8.63 34.60 -11.65
N GLY A 46 -9.75 35.02 -12.22
CA GLY A 46 -10.70 34.15 -12.89
C GLY A 46 -10.37 34.10 -14.38
N ILE A 47 -10.14 32.91 -14.92
CA ILE A 47 -9.72 32.67 -16.31
C ILE A 47 -10.85 31.98 -17.09
N SER A 48 -11.02 32.36 -18.36
CA SER A 48 -12.08 31.86 -19.24
C SER A 48 -11.59 31.71 -20.70
N PHE A 49 -12.16 30.75 -21.42
CA PHE A 49 -12.07 30.65 -22.89
C PHE A 49 -13.02 31.62 -23.60
N CYS A 50 -14.14 31.95 -22.97
CA CYS A 50 -15.16 32.87 -23.49
C CYS A 50 -14.92 34.30 -23.00
N GLU A 51 -15.26 35.27 -23.85
CA GLU A 51 -15.31 36.67 -23.49
C GLU A 51 -16.50 36.93 -22.55
N TYR A 52 -16.22 37.55 -21.40
CA TYR A 52 -17.22 37.98 -20.43
C TYR A 52 -17.05 39.47 -20.17
N GLN A 53 -18.12 40.13 -19.70
CA GLN A 53 -18.07 41.55 -19.35
C GLN A 53 -16.97 41.82 -18.31
N ASN A 54 -16.11 42.79 -18.60
CA ASN A 54 -14.95 43.18 -17.79
C ASN A 54 -13.80 42.15 -17.72
N TYR A 55 -13.78 41.15 -18.61
CA TYR A 55 -12.61 40.30 -18.80
C TYR A 55 -11.72 40.89 -19.90
N ILE A 56 -10.41 40.84 -19.70
CA ILE A 56 -9.42 41.33 -20.65
C ILE A 56 -8.73 40.12 -21.28
N LYS A 57 -8.60 40.11 -22.60
CA LYS A 57 -7.79 39.11 -23.31
C LYS A 57 -6.32 39.33 -22.94
N LYS A 58 -5.70 38.30 -22.38
CA LYS A 58 -4.30 38.31 -21.97
C LYS A 58 -3.59 37.10 -22.57
N GLU A 59 -2.37 37.31 -23.02
CA GLU A 59 -1.47 36.24 -23.45
C GLU A 59 -0.74 35.69 -22.24
N PHE A 60 -0.68 34.36 -22.14
CA PHE A 60 0.03 33.62 -21.12
C PHE A 60 1.09 32.74 -21.77
N THR A 61 2.24 32.60 -21.11
CA THR A 61 3.20 31.56 -21.45
C THR A 61 2.87 30.26 -20.70
N SER A 62 3.26 29.12 -21.26
CA SER A 62 3.11 27.80 -20.65
C SER A 62 3.70 27.69 -19.23
N PHE A 63 4.66 28.54 -18.88
CA PHE A 63 5.33 28.52 -17.58
C PHE A 63 4.84 29.59 -16.60
N ASP A 64 3.98 30.53 -17.02
CA ASP A 64 3.41 31.55 -16.12
C ASP A 64 2.68 30.91 -14.94
N ASN A 65 1.96 29.81 -15.20
CA ASN A 65 1.36 28.98 -14.18
C ASN A 65 1.12 27.55 -14.71
N ILE A 66 1.85 26.57 -14.17
CA ILE A 66 1.81 25.17 -14.62
C ILE A 66 0.40 24.58 -14.53
N ASP A 67 -0.37 24.90 -13.48
CA ASP A 67 -1.73 24.38 -13.31
C ASP A 67 -2.72 25.03 -14.29
N LEU A 68 -2.53 26.30 -14.63
CA LEU A 68 -3.27 26.97 -15.70
C LEU A 68 -3.00 26.30 -17.04
N THR A 69 -1.74 26.00 -17.35
CA THR A 69 -1.37 25.32 -18.60
C THR A 69 -1.97 23.91 -18.66
N LYS A 70 -1.93 23.14 -17.56
CA LYS A 70 -2.61 21.83 -17.48
C LYS A 70 -4.12 21.96 -17.71
N TRP A 71 -4.77 22.95 -17.11
CA TRP A 71 -6.18 23.23 -17.33
C TRP A 71 -6.47 23.64 -18.79
N TYR A 72 -5.63 24.48 -19.40
CA TYR A 72 -5.74 24.86 -20.80
C TYR A 72 -5.66 23.63 -21.72
N LEU A 73 -4.64 22.80 -21.56
CA LEU A 73 -4.45 21.55 -22.32
C LEU A 73 -5.62 20.56 -22.14
N PHE A 74 -6.18 20.47 -20.93
CA PHE A 74 -7.38 19.67 -20.68
C PHE A 74 -8.58 20.14 -21.50
N ASN A 75 -8.80 21.45 -21.60
CA ASN A 75 -9.93 21.98 -22.36
C ASN A 75 -9.72 21.82 -23.86
N LEU A 76 -8.49 21.95 -24.37
CA LEU A 76 -8.20 21.62 -25.77
C LEU A 76 -8.55 20.16 -26.10
N LEU A 77 -8.14 19.21 -25.26
CA LEU A 77 -8.52 17.81 -25.41
C LEU A 77 -10.03 17.62 -25.39
N HIS A 78 -10.72 18.28 -24.47
CA HIS A 78 -12.16 18.19 -24.31
C HIS A 78 -12.91 18.66 -25.56
N GLU A 79 -12.50 19.79 -26.14
CA GLU A 79 -13.11 20.30 -27.36
C GLU A 79 -12.80 19.42 -28.58
N ASN A 80 -11.58 18.87 -28.69
CA ASN A 80 -11.27 17.89 -29.73
C ASN A 80 -12.13 16.63 -29.61
N CYS A 81 -12.28 16.08 -28.41
CA CYS A 81 -13.13 14.90 -28.19
C CYS A 81 -14.60 15.16 -28.54
N LYS A 82 -15.13 16.36 -28.22
CA LYS A 82 -16.48 16.77 -28.62
C LYS A 82 -16.63 16.90 -30.13
N THR A 83 -15.71 17.62 -30.77
CA THR A 83 -15.75 17.90 -32.21
C THR A 83 -15.69 16.61 -33.03
N GLN A 84 -14.97 15.61 -32.52
CA GLN A 84 -14.85 14.28 -33.13
C GLN A 84 -15.96 13.30 -32.69
N GLU A 85 -16.98 13.78 -31.98
CA GLU A 85 -18.14 13.00 -31.49
C GLU A 85 -17.73 11.72 -30.74
N MET A 86 -16.66 11.80 -29.95
CA MET A 86 -16.16 10.66 -29.22
C MET A 86 -17.05 10.32 -28.01
N ASN A 87 -17.09 9.05 -27.64
CA ASN A 87 -17.68 8.64 -26.36
C ASN A 87 -16.63 8.82 -25.23
N PHE A 88 -16.85 9.78 -24.33
CA PHE A 88 -15.93 10.07 -23.23
C PHE A 88 -16.62 10.58 -21.97
N GLN A 89 -15.89 10.52 -20.85
CA GLN A 89 -16.30 11.07 -19.56
C GLN A 89 -15.23 12.02 -19.01
N ILE A 90 -15.64 13.18 -18.47
CA ILE A 90 -14.73 14.18 -17.91
C ILE A 90 -14.67 14.15 -16.37
N PHE A 91 -13.52 14.51 -15.83
CA PHE A 91 -13.28 14.68 -14.40
C PHE A 91 -12.55 15.99 -14.15
N ARG A 92 -13.06 16.82 -13.22
CA ARG A 92 -12.54 18.17 -12.90
C ARG A 92 -12.26 18.41 -11.40
N LYS A 93 -12.64 17.51 -10.50
CA LYS A 93 -12.60 17.75 -9.04
C LYS A 93 -11.21 17.60 -8.40
N PHE A 94 -10.50 16.53 -8.73
CA PHE A 94 -9.20 16.19 -8.13
C PHE A 94 -8.06 16.14 -9.15
N THR A 95 -8.41 15.87 -10.40
CA THR A 95 -7.49 15.76 -11.53
C THR A 95 -8.28 16.12 -12.77
N TYR A 96 -7.68 16.90 -13.66
CA TYR A 96 -8.20 17.14 -15.00
C TYR A 96 -7.94 15.91 -15.85
N ARG A 97 -8.98 15.11 -16.08
CA ARG A 97 -8.87 13.82 -16.78
C ARG A 97 -10.05 13.62 -17.71
N ILE A 98 -9.78 13.07 -18.89
CA ILE A 98 -10.79 12.58 -19.83
C ILE A 98 -10.62 11.08 -19.98
N ASP A 99 -11.69 10.33 -19.76
CA ASP A 99 -11.71 8.88 -20.02
C ASP A 99 -12.43 8.65 -21.35
N VAL A 100 -11.69 8.29 -22.39
CA VAL A 100 -12.24 7.98 -23.72
C VAL A 100 -12.59 6.49 -23.77
N VAL A 101 -13.83 6.17 -24.12
CA VAL A 101 -14.31 4.79 -24.26
C VAL A 101 -13.81 4.22 -25.58
N VAL A 102 -13.00 3.15 -25.51
CA VAL A 102 -12.40 2.51 -26.69
C VAL A 102 -13.14 1.25 -27.11
N ASN A 103 -13.77 0.58 -26.16
CA ASN A 103 -14.61 -0.59 -26.36
C ASN A 103 -15.65 -0.65 -25.24
N SER A 104 -16.81 -1.24 -25.52
CA SER A 104 -17.93 -1.36 -24.58
C SER A 104 -18.57 -2.73 -24.74
N ASP A 105 -18.85 -3.40 -23.62
CA ASP A 105 -19.57 -4.66 -23.61
C ASP A 105 -20.53 -4.78 -22.41
N TYR A 106 -21.11 -5.97 -22.26
CA TYR A 106 -22.05 -6.29 -21.19
C TYR A 106 -21.47 -6.04 -19.78
N TYR A 107 -20.16 -6.25 -19.58
CA TYR A 107 -19.53 -6.13 -18.27
C TYR A 107 -19.10 -4.70 -17.95
N GLY A 108 -18.85 -3.86 -18.96
CA GLY A 108 -18.34 -2.51 -18.75
C GLY A 108 -17.70 -1.85 -19.96
N ASP A 109 -16.93 -0.79 -19.70
CA ASP A 109 -16.19 -0.04 -20.71
C ASP A 109 -14.68 -0.22 -20.54
N GLU A 110 -14.01 -0.50 -21.64
CA GLU A 110 -12.57 -0.27 -21.75
C GLU A 110 -12.35 1.22 -22.02
N VAL A 111 -11.53 1.87 -21.20
CA VAL A 111 -11.24 3.31 -21.33
C VAL A 111 -9.75 3.59 -21.35
N ILE A 112 -9.37 4.63 -22.10
CA ILE A 112 -8.07 5.28 -21.98
C ILE A 112 -8.26 6.62 -21.29
N SER A 113 -7.73 6.71 -20.08
CA SER A 113 -7.62 7.95 -19.33
C SER A 113 -6.50 8.82 -19.90
N ILE A 114 -6.80 10.08 -20.16
CA ILE A 114 -5.86 11.10 -20.63
C ILE A 114 -5.82 12.22 -19.58
N THR A 115 -4.65 12.45 -19.01
CA THR A 115 -4.43 13.44 -17.94
C THR A 115 -3.31 14.39 -18.34
N PRO A 116 -3.57 15.70 -18.54
CA PRO A 116 -2.49 16.67 -18.74
C PRO A 116 -1.56 16.72 -17.53
N THR A 117 -0.27 16.71 -17.79
CA THR A 117 0.78 16.65 -16.77
C THR A 117 1.90 17.64 -17.06
N TYR A 118 2.70 17.89 -16.04
CA TYR A 118 4.01 18.53 -16.15
C TYR A 118 5.02 17.67 -15.39
N LEU A 119 6.06 17.23 -16.08
CA LEU A 119 7.13 16.43 -15.52
C LEU A 119 8.29 17.35 -15.15
N ASN A 120 8.48 17.59 -13.84
CA ASN A 120 9.48 18.55 -13.37
C ASN A 120 10.92 18.11 -13.69
N SER A 121 11.21 16.81 -13.71
CA SER A 121 12.56 16.29 -14.00
C SER A 121 13.06 16.72 -15.37
N ASN A 122 12.17 16.71 -16.37
CA ASN A 122 12.49 17.03 -17.77
C ASN A 122 11.99 18.43 -18.17
N LYS A 123 11.28 19.13 -17.28
CA LYS A 123 10.64 20.44 -17.49
C LYS A 123 9.73 20.49 -18.71
N ASN A 124 8.96 19.44 -18.94
CA ASN A 124 8.04 19.35 -20.07
C ASN A 124 6.59 19.05 -19.65
N PHE A 125 5.68 19.61 -20.43
CA PHE A 125 4.26 19.30 -20.43
C PHE A 125 3.99 18.09 -21.31
N GLY A 126 2.86 17.43 -21.06
CA GLY A 126 2.42 16.31 -21.86
C GLY A 126 1.11 15.73 -21.35
N PHE A 127 0.79 14.53 -21.82
CA PHE A 127 -0.43 13.82 -21.46
C PHE A 127 -0.09 12.42 -20.97
N ILE A 128 -0.46 12.09 -19.73
CA ILE A 128 -0.38 10.71 -19.23
C ILE A 128 -1.54 9.92 -19.86
N LEU A 129 -1.22 8.78 -20.47
CA LEU A 129 -2.21 7.85 -21.03
C LEU A 129 -2.25 6.58 -20.20
N ASN A 130 -3.43 6.19 -19.71
CA ASN A 130 -3.57 5.00 -18.88
C ASN A 130 -4.82 4.18 -19.25
N TYR A 131 -4.64 2.87 -19.44
CA TYR A 131 -5.76 1.95 -19.63
C TYR A 131 -6.45 1.59 -18.31
N ARG A 132 -7.79 1.58 -18.33
CA ARG A 132 -8.64 1.13 -17.22
C ARG A 132 -9.85 0.39 -17.77
N PHE A 133 -10.39 -0.54 -16.99
CA PHE A 133 -11.70 -1.13 -17.24
C PHE A 133 -12.71 -0.61 -16.21
N LYS A 134 -13.80 -0.03 -16.68
CA LYS A 134 -14.91 0.47 -15.86
C LYS A 134 -16.05 -0.54 -15.88
N LYS A 135 -16.15 -1.33 -14.82
CA LYS A 135 -17.27 -2.26 -14.58
C LYS A 135 -18.61 -1.49 -14.54
N ARG A 136 -19.68 -2.05 -15.11
CA ARG A 136 -21.06 -1.57 -14.86
C ARG A 136 -21.40 -1.69 -13.39
N ASP A 137 -22.11 -0.72 -12.82
CA ASP A 137 -22.37 -0.67 -11.37
C ASP A 137 -23.07 -1.93 -10.86
N GLU A 138 -24.06 -2.44 -11.60
CA GLU A 138 -24.88 -3.60 -11.24
C GLU A 138 -24.16 -4.96 -11.36
N MET A 139 -23.04 -5.04 -12.07
CA MET A 139 -22.37 -6.33 -12.31
C MET A 139 -21.60 -6.79 -11.08
N PRO A 140 -21.75 -8.04 -10.61
CA PRO A 140 -20.91 -8.57 -9.55
C PRO A 140 -19.47 -8.71 -10.06
N PHE A 141 -18.49 -8.60 -9.16
CA PHE A 141 -17.10 -8.86 -9.51
C PHE A 141 -16.93 -10.31 -9.97
N SER A 142 -16.27 -10.54 -11.11
CA SER A 142 -16.17 -11.86 -11.76
C SER A 142 -14.80 -12.06 -12.40
N ILE A 143 -14.50 -13.31 -12.79
CA ILE A 143 -13.29 -13.63 -13.58
C ILE A 143 -13.26 -12.81 -14.86
N GLU A 144 -14.40 -12.63 -15.53
CA GLU A 144 -14.49 -11.88 -16.79
C GLU A 144 -14.18 -10.38 -16.63
N ILE A 145 -14.56 -9.79 -15.48
CA ILE A 145 -14.17 -8.42 -15.12
C ILE A 145 -12.66 -8.36 -14.83
N GLN A 146 -12.13 -9.35 -14.12
CA GLN A 146 -10.70 -9.42 -13.80
C GLN A 146 -9.81 -9.56 -15.04
N LYS A 147 -10.26 -10.30 -16.06
CA LYS A 147 -9.57 -10.39 -17.36
C LYS A 147 -9.52 -9.03 -18.04
N ARG A 148 -10.66 -8.33 -18.11
CA ARG A 148 -10.75 -6.99 -18.73
C ARG A 148 -9.97 -5.92 -17.97
N SER A 149 -9.89 -6.03 -16.65
CA SER A 149 -9.04 -5.15 -15.82
C SER A 149 -7.56 -5.53 -15.86
N LEU A 150 -7.16 -6.54 -16.64
CA LEU A 150 -5.80 -7.08 -16.74
C LEU A 150 -5.26 -7.61 -15.41
N SER A 151 -6.14 -7.98 -14.48
CA SER A 151 -5.79 -8.69 -13.25
C SER A 151 -5.51 -10.16 -13.54
N LEU A 152 -6.30 -10.76 -14.44
CA LEU A 152 -6.13 -12.12 -14.93
C LEU A 152 -5.81 -12.14 -16.44
N ASP A 153 -5.11 -13.17 -16.89
CA ASP A 153 -4.85 -13.46 -18.30
C ASP A 153 -6.10 -14.04 -18.98
N LYS A 154 -6.01 -14.28 -20.30
CA LYS A 154 -7.10 -14.88 -21.08
C LYS A 154 -7.60 -16.23 -20.54
N ASN A 155 -6.75 -16.98 -19.85
CA ASN A 155 -7.05 -18.29 -19.28
C ASN A 155 -7.62 -18.20 -17.85
N GLY A 156 -7.66 -17.01 -17.25
CA GLY A 156 -8.11 -16.81 -15.87
C GLY A 156 -7.03 -17.02 -14.82
N HIS A 157 -5.76 -17.11 -15.21
CA HIS A 157 -4.63 -17.12 -14.28
C HIS A 157 -4.14 -15.69 -14.02
N GLU A 158 -3.29 -15.50 -13.02
CA GLU A 158 -2.66 -14.21 -12.75
C GLU A 158 -1.93 -13.65 -14.00
N ASN A 159 -2.21 -12.39 -14.34
CA ASN A 159 -1.65 -11.78 -15.55
C ASN A 159 -0.18 -11.38 -15.40
N LYS A 160 0.72 -12.28 -15.81
CA LYS A 160 2.17 -12.04 -15.84
C LYS A 160 2.60 -11.03 -16.92
N ASP A 161 1.78 -10.87 -17.96
CA ASP A 161 2.01 -9.97 -19.09
C ASP A 161 1.34 -8.60 -18.90
N TYR A 162 0.97 -8.24 -17.67
CA TYR A 162 0.25 -7.00 -17.35
C TYR A 162 0.86 -5.73 -17.98
N TYR A 163 2.19 -5.61 -17.99
CA TYR A 163 2.89 -4.48 -18.62
C TYR A 163 2.77 -4.50 -20.14
N ILE A 164 2.93 -5.66 -20.77
CA ILE A 164 2.79 -5.85 -22.22
C ILE A 164 1.37 -5.52 -22.66
N ASP A 165 0.37 -6.14 -22.03
CA ASP A 165 -1.04 -5.94 -22.36
C ASP A 165 -1.44 -4.47 -22.23
N LYS A 166 -0.98 -3.82 -21.16
CA LYS A 166 -1.25 -2.40 -20.92
C LYS A 166 -0.58 -1.49 -21.94
N ASN A 167 0.68 -1.78 -22.31
CA ASN A 167 1.38 -1.07 -23.37
C ASN A 167 0.60 -1.20 -24.69
N ILE A 168 0.22 -2.41 -25.08
CA ILE A 168 -0.56 -2.69 -26.31
C ILE A 168 -1.86 -1.89 -26.32
N LYS A 169 -2.64 -1.88 -25.23
CA LYS A 169 -3.89 -1.11 -25.14
C LYS A 169 -3.65 0.38 -25.38
N ILE A 170 -2.60 0.97 -24.79
CA ILE A 170 -2.29 2.39 -24.94
C ILE A 170 -1.75 2.70 -26.34
N THR A 171 -0.83 1.90 -26.88
CA THR A 171 -0.27 2.09 -28.23
C THR A 171 -1.33 1.95 -29.31
N ASN A 172 -2.24 0.98 -29.19
CA ASN A 172 -3.37 0.84 -30.13
C ASN A 172 -4.28 2.07 -30.12
N PHE A 173 -4.51 2.66 -28.94
CA PHE A 173 -5.26 3.91 -28.84
C PHE A 173 -4.54 5.07 -29.53
N ILE A 174 -3.24 5.23 -29.29
CA ILE A 174 -2.43 6.27 -29.95
C ILE A 174 -2.53 6.10 -31.47
N ASN A 175 -2.25 4.91 -32.00
CA ASN A 175 -2.28 4.65 -33.44
C ASN A 175 -3.64 4.97 -34.07
N LYS A 176 -4.75 4.71 -33.36
CA LYS A 176 -6.10 4.91 -33.88
C LYS A 176 -6.61 6.35 -33.75
N TYR A 177 -6.30 7.04 -32.65
CA TYR A 177 -6.97 8.28 -32.26
C TYR A 177 -6.05 9.51 -32.21
N TYR A 178 -4.74 9.36 -32.46
CA TYR A 178 -3.79 10.45 -32.28
C TYR A 178 -4.18 11.72 -33.03
N GLU A 179 -4.40 11.63 -34.36
CA GLU A 179 -4.72 12.79 -35.21
C GLU A 179 -6.06 13.45 -34.82
N LYS A 180 -6.96 12.70 -34.17
CA LYS A 180 -8.26 13.20 -33.73
C LYS A 180 -8.19 13.95 -32.40
N ILE A 181 -7.34 13.49 -31.49
CA ILE A 181 -7.32 13.94 -30.10
C ILE A 181 -6.21 14.95 -29.84
N PHE A 182 -5.01 14.69 -30.35
CA PHE A 182 -3.79 15.44 -30.00
C PHE A 182 -3.36 16.47 -31.06
N TYR A 183 -4.23 16.76 -32.03
CA TYR A 183 -4.01 17.84 -32.98
C TYR A 183 -4.51 19.16 -32.39
N PHE A 184 -3.59 20.03 -31.99
CA PHE A 184 -3.88 21.35 -31.44
C PHE A 184 -3.25 22.44 -32.29
N GLN A 185 -3.94 23.57 -32.45
CA GLN A 185 -3.35 24.73 -33.10
C GLN A 185 -2.20 25.28 -32.23
N GLY A 186 -0.98 25.29 -32.77
CA GLY A 186 0.21 25.86 -32.11
C GLY A 186 0.87 24.99 -31.02
N VAL A 187 0.33 23.80 -30.74
CA VAL A 187 0.92 22.86 -29.75
C VAL A 187 1.08 21.49 -30.40
N LEU A 188 2.34 21.08 -30.61
CA LEU A 188 2.67 19.79 -31.17
C LEU A 188 2.95 18.78 -30.05
N VAL A 189 2.16 17.70 -30.01
CA VAL A 189 2.41 16.53 -29.15
C VAL A 189 3.31 15.55 -29.89
N LYS A 190 4.09 14.71 -29.20
CA LYS A 190 4.80 13.59 -29.83
C LYS A 190 3.94 12.32 -29.79
N LYS A 191 4.12 11.44 -30.79
CA LYS A 191 3.46 10.12 -30.85
C LYS A 191 4.11 9.05 -29.95
N SER A 192 5.36 9.28 -29.53
CA SER A 192 6.11 8.36 -28.68
C SER A 192 6.06 8.78 -27.21
N PHE A 193 6.20 7.80 -26.33
CA PHE A 193 6.35 8.04 -24.90
C PHE A 193 7.63 8.84 -24.59
N GLU A 194 7.55 9.62 -23.51
CA GLU A 194 8.67 10.35 -22.95
C GLU A 194 9.70 9.41 -22.33
N THR A 195 10.98 9.73 -22.50
CA THR A 195 12.08 9.00 -21.86
C THR A 195 12.44 9.64 -20.52
N VAL A 196 12.59 8.81 -19.48
CA VAL A 196 13.03 9.22 -18.15
C VAL A 196 14.26 8.44 -17.71
N ILE A 197 15.11 9.10 -16.92
CA ILE A 197 16.27 8.46 -16.30
C ILE A 197 15.82 7.79 -15.00
N ALA A 198 16.13 6.50 -14.90
CA ALA A 198 15.91 5.68 -13.75
C ALA A 198 17.25 5.29 -13.11
N THR A 199 17.23 5.15 -11.78
CA THR A 199 18.34 4.63 -10.99
C THR A 199 17.84 3.45 -10.17
N THR A 200 18.74 2.57 -9.74
CA THR A 200 18.37 1.40 -8.93
C THR A 200 18.88 1.59 -7.51
N LEU A 201 17.98 1.47 -6.54
CA LEU A 201 18.30 1.37 -5.12
C LEU A 201 18.94 0.00 -4.82
N MET A 202 19.65 -0.11 -3.70
CA MET A 202 20.35 -1.34 -3.34
C MET A 202 19.38 -2.49 -3.08
N THR A 203 19.83 -3.71 -3.40
CA THR A 203 19.10 -4.94 -3.08
C THR A 203 19.00 -5.14 -1.58
N LYS A 204 17.83 -5.61 -1.13
CA LYS A 204 17.57 -5.92 0.28
C LYS A 204 18.57 -6.95 0.80
N ARG A 205 19.05 -6.74 2.03
CA ARG A 205 19.85 -7.70 2.80
C ARG A 205 19.17 -7.98 4.13
N TYR A 206 19.30 -9.20 4.61
CA TYR A 206 18.65 -9.66 5.83
C TYR A 206 19.69 -10.12 6.84
N GLU A 207 19.39 -9.91 8.13
CA GLU A 207 20.16 -10.43 9.24
C GLU A 207 19.32 -11.41 10.08
N PHE A 208 19.97 -12.49 10.51
CA PHE A 208 19.38 -13.65 11.18
C PHE A 208 20.12 -13.93 12.51
N GLY A 209 19.90 -15.11 13.07
CA GLY A 209 20.57 -15.56 14.29
C GLY A 209 22.10 -15.41 14.20
N ASN A 210 22.73 -15.10 15.33
CA ASN A 210 24.18 -14.88 15.45
C ASN A 210 24.71 -13.75 14.53
N ARG A 211 23.87 -12.78 14.17
CA ARG A 211 24.19 -11.63 13.30
C ARG A 211 24.71 -12.04 11.91
N GLN A 212 24.32 -13.23 11.44
CA GLN A 212 24.66 -13.69 10.10
C GLN A 212 23.71 -13.09 9.07
N GLN A 213 24.20 -12.87 7.85
CA GLN A 213 23.44 -12.21 6.79
C GLN A 213 23.26 -13.11 5.56
N ASP A 214 22.13 -12.95 4.88
CA ASP A 214 21.81 -13.63 3.61
C ASP A 214 20.93 -12.70 2.76
N ASN A 215 20.91 -12.90 1.45
CA ASN A 215 20.03 -12.19 0.51
C ASN A 215 18.66 -12.88 0.38
N SER A 216 18.51 -14.10 0.92
CA SER A 216 17.27 -14.86 0.93
C SER A 216 16.77 -15.07 2.35
N GLN A 217 15.55 -14.60 2.63
CA GLN A 217 14.84 -14.84 3.90
C GLN A 217 14.77 -16.33 4.24
N PHE A 218 14.36 -17.15 3.26
CA PHE A 218 14.18 -18.58 3.46
C PHE A 218 15.52 -19.29 3.72
N GLN A 219 16.54 -19.03 2.90
CA GLN A 219 17.85 -19.68 3.09
C GLN A 219 18.54 -19.17 4.36
N GLY A 220 18.42 -17.89 4.69
CA GLY A 220 19.00 -17.31 5.88
C GLY A 220 18.46 -17.93 7.16
N ILE A 221 17.13 -18.01 7.32
CA ILE A 221 16.52 -18.70 8.48
C ILE A 221 16.95 -20.17 8.52
N LYS A 222 16.94 -20.85 7.37
CA LYS A 222 17.32 -22.27 7.29
C LYS A 222 18.75 -22.52 7.77
N LYS A 223 19.68 -21.62 7.48
CA LYS A 223 21.11 -21.73 7.83
C LYS A 223 21.40 -21.26 9.26
N PHE A 224 20.80 -20.15 9.67
CA PHE A 224 21.23 -19.38 10.84
C PHE A 224 20.17 -19.31 11.96
N GLY A 225 18.96 -19.78 11.70
CA GLY A 225 17.82 -19.64 12.63
C GLY A 225 17.28 -18.20 12.68
N PRO A 226 16.32 -17.93 13.57
CA PRO A 226 15.68 -16.62 13.65
C PRO A 226 16.62 -15.56 14.25
N PHE A 227 16.40 -14.29 13.89
CA PHE A 227 17.10 -13.16 14.50
C PHE A 227 16.90 -13.09 16.02
N SER A 228 15.64 -13.20 16.47
CA SER A 228 15.31 -13.32 17.88
C SER A 228 14.35 -14.49 18.09
N LYS A 229 14.67 -15.33 19.08
CA LYS A 229 13.83 -16.48 19.46
C LYS A 229 12.57 -15.99 20.17
N VAL A 230 11.59 -16.87 20.31
CA VAL A 230 10.54 -16.66 21.33
C VAL A 230 11.24 -16.54 22.69
N ASN A 231 10.92 -15.50 23.46
CA ASN A 231 11.68 -15.08 24.64
C ASN A 231 12.12 -16.27 25.52
N ALA A 232 13.43 -16.40 25.76
CA ALA A 232 14.05 -17.54 26.43
C ALA A 232 13.61 -17.70 27.89
N ASP A 233 13.21 -16.61 28.57
CA ASP A 233 12.67 -16.66 29.93
C ASP A 233 11.25 -17.25 29.98
N SER A 234 10.62 -17.43 28.81
CA SER A 234 9.19 -17.72 28.62
C SER A 234 8.89 -19.07 27.94
N LEU A 235 9.66 -20.13 28.21
CA LEU A 235 9.37 -21.51 27.76
C LEU A 235 7.96 -22.04 28.14
N LYS A 236 7.11 -21.22 28.77
CA LYS A 236 5.65 -21.37 28.91
C LYS A 236 4.85 -20.98 27.66
N SER A 237 5.48 -20.55 26.57
CA SER A 237 4.80 -20.28 25.31
C SER A 237 4.26 -21.56 24.68
N LYS A 238 2.97 -21.61 24.36
CA LYS A 238 2.29 -22.79 23.82
C LYS A 238 1.49 -22.45 22.57
N ILE A 239 1.34 -23.43 21.69
CA ILE A 239 0.31 -23.41 20.64
C ILE A 239 -0.82 -24.36 21.02
N CYS A 240 -2.06 -23.99 20.70
CA CYS A 240 -3.23 -24.85 20.94
C CYS A 240 -4.00 -25.07 19.65
N PHE A 241 -4.00 -26.30 19.13
CA PHE A 241 -4.83 -26.65 17.97
C PHE A 241 -6.29 -26.78 18.40
N ILE A 242 -7.18 -26.05 17.72
CA ILE A 242 -8.62 -26.12 17.91
C ILE A 242 -9.26 -26.61 16.60
N TYR A 243 -9.91 -27.76 16.66
CA TYR A 243 -10.41 -28.50 15.50
C TYR A 243 -11.81 -29.04 15.79
N LYS A 244 -12.60 -29.32 14.74
CA LYS A 244 -13.84 -30.07 14.93
C LYS A 244 -13.53 -31.50 15.39
N ASN A 245 -14.34 -32.05 16.29
CA ASN A 245 -14.11 -33.39 16.86
C ASN A 245 -13.99 -34.48 15.78
N ASN A 246 -14.77 -34.38 14.70
CA ASN A 246 -14.71 -35.27 13.53
C ASN A 246 -13.55 -34.96 12.55
N GLU A 247 -12.78 -33.90 12.77
CA GLU A 247 -11.67 -33.42 11.92
C GLU A 247 -10.31 -33.43 12.65
N LYS A 248 -10.21 -34.20 13.74
CA LYS A 248 -8.97 -34.33 14.53
C LYS A 248 -7.76 -34.75 13.70
N ASN A 249 -7.96 -35.57 12.67
CA ASN A 249 -6.91 -35.96 11.72
C ASN A 249 -6.25 -34.76 11.01
N PHE A 250 -6.99 -33.68 10.73
CA PHE A 250 -6.44 -32.47 10.12
C PHE A 250 -5.48 -31.76 11.06
N SER A 251 -5.73 -31.75 12.37
CA SER A 251 -4.77 -31.21 13.34
C SER A 251 -3.47 -32.01 13.38
N TYR A 252 -3.52 -33.33 13.27
CA TYR A 252 -2.31 -34.17 13.22
C TYR A 252 -1.54 -33.95 11.93
N LYS A 253 -2.24 -33.84 10.78
CA LYS A 253 -1.61 -33.52 9.49
C LYS A 253 -0.88 -32.18 9.56
N LEU A 254 -1.54 -31.15 10.09
CA LEU A 254 -0.96 -29.82 10.24
C LEU A 254 0.23 -29.81 11.23
N TYR A 255 0.10 -30.50 12.36
CA TYR A 255 1.17 -30.68 13.33
C TYR A 255 2.40 -31.32 12.67
N ASN A 256 2.24 -32.44 11.97
CA ASN A 256 3.34 -33.15 11.30
C ASN A 256 3.98 -32.31 10.19
N ALA A 257 3.20 -31.45 9.52
CA ALA A 257 3.72 -30.53 8.53
C ALA A 257 4.57 -29.43 9.19
N LEU A 258 4.10 -28.85 10.30
CA LEU A 258 4.83 -27.84 11.08
C LEU A 258 6.07 -28.43 11.79
N GLU A 259 6.04 -29.71 12.15
CA GLU A 259 7.19 -30.44 12.69
C GLU A 259 8.25 -30.74 11.62
N GLY A 260 7.92 -30.57 10.33
CA GLY A 260 8.84 -30.85 9.22
C GLY A 260 8.92 -32.33 8.84
N LYS A 261 7.99 -33.18 9.31
CA LYS A 261 7.92 -34.61 8.96
C LYS A 261 7.24 -34.90 7.64
N THR A 262 6.41 -33.97 7.15
CA THR A 262 5.53 -34.22 5.98
C THR A 262 6.16 -33.82 4.65
N TYR A 263 6.84 -32.66 4.59
CA TYR A 263 7.38 -32.13 3.32
C TYR A 263 8.85 -31.71 3.49
N SER A 264 9.72 -32.16 2.59
CA SER A 264 11.14 -31.79 2.59
C SER A 264 11.41 -30.31 2.28
N THR A 265 10.42 -29.59 1.75
CA THR A 265 10.49 -28.15 1.46
C THR A 265 10.55 -27.29 2.71
N PHE A 266 10.22 -27.82 3.90
CA PHE A 266 10.24 -27.10 5.16
C PHE A 266 10.86 -27.98 6.25
N LEU A 267 11.93 -27.50 6.91
CA LEU A 267 12.66 -28.31 7.89
C LEU A 267 11.98 -28.43 9.26
N GLY A 268 10.85 -27.76 9.47
CA GLY A 268 10.09 -27.77 10.71
C GLY A 268 10.36 -26.56 11.62
N MET A 269 9.43 -26.31 12.54
CA MET A 269 9.45 -25.20 13.49
C MET A 269 10.70 -25.18 14.37
N GLU A 270 11.13 -26.35 14.84
CA GLU A 270 12.28 -26.44 15.75
C GLU A 270 13.59 -26.08 15.03
N LYS A 271 13.82 -26.63 13.84
CA LYS A 271 15.05 -26.37 13.08
C LYS A 271 15.10 -24.95 12.52
N MET A 272 13.99 -24.42 12.01
CA MET A 272 13.98 -23.10 11.38
C MET A 272 13.78 -21.96 12.38
N PHE A 273 12.94 -22.15 13.40
CA PHE A 273 12.52 -21.08 14.30
C PHE A 273 12.91 -21.33 15.76
N GLN A 274 13.58 -22.44 16.05
CA GLN A 274 14.03 -22.80 17.41
C GLN A 274 12.86 -22.86 18.42
N PHE A 275 11.67 -23.20 17.92
CA PHE A 275 10.48 -23.44 18.73
C PHE A 275 10.14 -24.94 18.68
N PRO A 276 10.36 -25.69 19.77
CA PRO A 276 10.15 -27.13 19.78
C PRO A 276 8.66 -27.45 19.74
N LEU A 277 8.26 -28.46 18.98
CA LEU A 277 6.90 -28.99 18.96
C LEU A 277 6.85 -30.31 19.72
N ASN A 278 6.39 -30.26 20.97
CA ASN A 278 6.26 -31.43 21.83
C ASN A 278 5.12 -31.25 22.83
N LYS A 279 4.91 -32.23 23.72
CA LYS A 279 3.81 -32.22 24.71
C LYS A 279 3.83 -31.01 25.67
N ASN A 280 4.97 -30.35 25.85
CA ASN A 280 5.08 -29.18 26.73
C ASN A 280 4.68 -27.88 26.00
N THR A 281 4.81 -27.81 24.69
CA THR A 281 4.55 -26.61 23.89
C THR A 281 3.29 -26.71 23.05
N VAL A 282 2.69 -27.89 22.91
CA VAL A 282 1.53 -28.13 22.04
C VAL A 282 0.35 -28.70 22.82
N LEU A 283 -0.81 -28.06 22.64
CA LEU A 283 -2.10 -28.45 23.18
C LEU A 283 -3.08 -28.77 22.04
N GLY A 284 -4.14 -29.53 22.36
CA GLY A 284 -5.25 -29.78 21.44
C GLY A 284 -6.60 -29.66 22.16
N ARG A 285 -7.58 -29.06 21.50
CA ARG A 285 -8.96 -28.94 21.96
C ARG A 285 -9.93 -29.21 20.80
N GLY A 286 -10.86 -30.12 21.03
CA GLY A 286 -11.91 -30.43 20.07
C GLY A 286 -13.16 -29.60 20.36
N VAL A 287 -13.88 -29.22 19.30
CA VAL A 287 -15.21 -28.60 19.38
C VAL A 287 -16.17 -29.35 18.46
N ASP A 288 -17.47 -29.36 18.77
CA ASP A 288 -18.46 -29.87 17.81
C ASP A 288 -18.74 -28.82 16.72
N GLU A 289 -18.94 -27.57 17.15
CA GLU A 289 -19.15 -26.42 16.28
C GLU A 289 -18.36 -25.20 16.74
N TYR A 290 -18.01 -24.35 15.79
CA TYR A 290 -17.34 -23.08 16.06
C TYR A 290 -18.37 -22.03 16.47
N THR A 291 -18.57 -21.86 17.77
CA THR A 291 -19.44 -20.83 18.35
C THR A 291 -18.66 -19.97 19.35
N GLU A 292 -19.20 -18.78 19.67
CA GLU A 292 -18.63 -17.90 20.70
C GLU A 292 -18.56 -18.63 22.05
N ASP A 293 -19.61 -19.36 22.43
CA ASP A 293 -19.68 -20.11 23.69
C ASP A 293 -18.64 -21.23 23.77
N ALA A 294 -18.51 -22.05 22.72
CA ALA A 294 -17.53 -23.13 22.68
C ALA A 294 -16.09 -22.58 22.80
N ILE A 295 -15.81 -21.45 22.14
CA ILE A 295 -14.51 -20.80 22.23
C ILE A 295 -14.28 -20.16 23.61
N ASN A 296 -15.30 -19.57 24.24
CA ASN A 296 -15.20 -19.02 25.59
C ASN A 296 -14.91 -20.11 26.64
N ILE A 297 -15.51 -21.30 26.50
CA ILE A 297 -15.20 -22.47 27.34
C ILE A 297 -13.73 -22.85 27.18
N ILE A 298 -13.25 -22.98 25.94
CA ILE A 298 -11.83 -23.30 25.67
C ILE A 298 -10.89 -22.24 26.25
N ILE A 299 -11.19 -20.95 26.06
CA ILE A 299 -10.36 -19.86 26.61
C ILE A 299 -10.30 -19.97 28.15
N SER A 300 -11.44 -20.21 28.79
CA SER A 300 -11.54 -20.36 30.25
C SER A 300 -10.72 -21.56 30.74
N GLU A 301 -10.84 -22.71 30.08
CA GLU A 301 -10.04 -23.89 30.38
C GLU A 301 -8.54 -23.66 30.20
N LEU A 302 -8.14 -22.98 29.12
CA LEU A 302 -6.74 -22.71 28.84
C LEU A 302 -6.14 -21.77 29.90
N LYS A 303 -6.87 -20.72 30.28
CA LYS A 303 -6.44 -19.80 31.35
C LYS A 303 -6.38 -20.48 32.71
N MET A 304 -7.34 -21.34 33.03
CA MET A 304 -7.37 -22.06 34.30
C MET A 304 -6.24 -23.09 34.42
N ASN A 305 -6.01 -23.87 33.36
CA ASN A 305 -5.01 -24.94 33.37
C ASN A 305 -3.57 -24.44 33.11
N PHE A 306 -3.43 -23.28 32.46
CA PHE A 306 -2.15 -22.72 32.05
C PHE A 306 -2.06 -21.20 32.31
N PRO A 307 -2.26 -20.73 33.56
CA PRO A 307 -2.40 -19.30 33.88
C PRO A 307 -1.17 -18.46 33.52
N ASP A 308 0.02 -19.07 33.57
CA ASP A 308 1.29 -18.40 33.27
C ASP A 308 1.76 -18.59 31.81
N SER A 309 0.96 -19.26 30.98
CA SER A 309 1.36 -19.58 29.61
C SER A 309 0.88 -18.53 28.63
N PHE A 310 1.76 -18.11 27.73
CA PHE A 310 1.36 -17.34 26.56
C PHE A 310 0.93 -18.30 25.45
N ILE A 311 -0.35 -18.26 25.09
CA ILE A 311 -0.94 -19.28 24.21
C ILE A 311 -1.37 -18.65 22.89
N VAL A 312 -0.94 -19.27 21.79
CA VAL A 312 -1.40 -18.96 20.42
C VAL A 312 -2.37 -20.06 19.94
N PRO A 313 -3.68 -19.78 19.87
CA PRO A 313 -4.66 -20.70 19.32
C PRO A 313 -4.49 -20.84 17.79
N ILE A 314 -4.55 -22.07 17.28
CA ILE A 314 -4.53 -22.40 15.85
C ILE A 314 -5.86 -23.08 15.50
N LEU A 315 -6.74 -22.37 14.80
CA LEU A 315 -8.07 -22.84 14.43
C LEU A 315 -8.09 -23.40 13.02
N ILE A 316 -8.58 -24.63 12.86
CA ILE A 316 -8.80 -25.28 11.56
C ILE A 316 -10.27 -25.15 11.17
N VAL A 317 -10.62 -24.13 10.39
CA VAL A 317 -12.01 -23.79 10.07
C VAL A 317 -12.46 -24.40 8.73
N PRO A 318 -13.74 -24.78 8.55
CA PRO A 318 -14.21 -25.39 7.31
C PRO A 318 -14.43 -24.39 6.15
N TRP A 319 -14.20 -23.09 6.35
CA TRP A 319 -14.29 -22.04 5.32
C TRP A 319 -12.93 -21.39 5.03
N ASN A 320 -12.83 -20.71 3.89
CA ASN A 320 -11.67 -19.89 3.53
C ASN A 320 -12.12 -18.44 3.31
N LYS A 321 -11.16 -17.50 3.27
CA LYS A 321 -11.47 -16.07 3.15
C LYS A 321 -12.13 -15.69 1.82
N GLU A 322 -11.84 -16.43 0.74
CA GLU A 322 -12.30 -16.11 -0.61
C GLU A 322 -13.77 -16.49 -0.84
N ASN A 323 -14.22 -17.57 -0.21
CA ASN A 323 -15.54 -18.15 -0.43
C ASN A 323 -16.41 -18.15 0.85
N ALA A 324 -15.99 -17.46 1.90
CA ALA A 324 -16.74 -17.39 3.15
C ALA A 324 -18.05 -16.62 2.96
N THR A 325 -19.16 -17.17 3.46
CA THR A 325 -20.44 -16.47 3.56
C THR A 325 -20.34 -15.28 4.52
N SER A 326 -21.26 -14.32 4.44
CA SER A 326 -21.29 -13.17 5.37
C SER A 326 -21.33 -13.62 6.84
N GLU A 327 -22.07 -14.68 7.15
CA GLU A 327 -22.12 -15.27 8.50
C GLU A 327 -20.76 -15.86 8.92
N GLN A 328 -20.07 -16.56 8.03
CA GLN A 328 -18.73 -17.11 8.31
C GLN A 328 -17.67 -16.02 8.47
N GLN A 329 -17.78 -14.93 7.70
CA GLN A 329 -16.91 -13.76 7.86
C GLN A 329 -17.14 -13.09 9.22
N LYS A 330 -18.42 -12.84 9.57
CA LYS A 330 -18.81 -12.31 10.88
C LYS A 330 -18.30 -13.18 12.02
N LEU A 331 -18.49 -14.49 11.93
CA LEU A 331 -17.99 -15.45 12.93
C LEU A 331 -16.46 -15.39 13.04
N TYR A 332 -15.73 -15.35 11.93
CA TYR A 332 -14.27 -15.22 11.94
C TYR A 332 -13.81 -13.99 12.74
N TYR A 333 -14.41 -12.82 12.49
CA TYR A 333 -14.05 -11.59 13.21
C TYR A 333 -14.44 -11.64 14.70
N LYS A 334 -15.61 -12.20 15.04
CA LYS A 334 -16.03 -12.42 16.43
C LYS A 334 -15.10 -13.35 17.20
N LEU A 335 -14.73 -14.50 16.62
CA LEU A 335 -13.80 -15.43 17.27
C LEU A 335 -12.40 -14.82 17.42
N LYS A 336 -11.91 -14.12 16.38
CA LYS A 336 -10.64 -13.39 16.43
C LYS A 336 -10.65 -12.37 17.57
N TYR A 337 -11.73 -11.60 17.69
CA TYR A 337 -11.96 -10.63 18.75
C TYR A 337 -11.95 -11.27 20.13
N LEU A 338 -12.68 -12.37 20.34
CA LEU A 338 -12.74 -13.10 21.62
C LEU A 338 -11.35 -13.54 22.09
N PHE A 339 -10.50 -14.06 21.21
CA PHE A 339 -9.14 -14.40 21.58
C PHE A 339 -8.30 -13.16 21.90
N LEU A 340 -8.45 -12.07 21.13
CA LEU A 340 -7.70 -10.83 21.34
C LEU A 340 -8.04 -10.16 22.68
N VAL A 341 -9.31 -10.01 23.06
CA VAL A 341 -9.67 -9.45 24.39
C VAL A 341 -9.10 -10.27 25.54
N ASN A 342 -8.84 -11.56 25.29
CA ASN A 342 -8.22 -12.48 26.23
C ASN A 342 -6.68 -12.55 26.13
N LYS A 343 -6.05 -11.63 25.38
CA LYS A 343 -4.59 -11.54 25.13
C LYS A 343 -3.98 -12.77 24.44
N MET A 344 -4.76 -13.44 23.60
CA MET A 344 -4.34 -14.62 22.84
C MET A 344 -4.32 -14.31 21.34
N PRO A 345 -3.16 -14.02 20.72
CA PRO A 345 -3.10 -13.85 19.28
C PRO A 345 -3.36 -15.20 18.60
N SER A 346 -4.30 -15.25 17.66
CA SER A 346 -4.75 -16.51 17.04
C SER A 346 -4.38 -16.63 15.56
N GLN A 347 -4.22 -17.86 15.10
CA GLN A 347 -4.02 -18.22 13.70
C GLN A 347 -5.21 -19.02 13.19
N PHE A 348 -5.74 -18.65 12.02
CA PHE A 348 -6.79 -19.41 11.35
C PHE A 348 -6.22 -20.06 10.09
N ILE A 349 -6.64 -21.28 9.81
CA ILE A 349 -6.33 -22.02 8.58
C ILE A 349 -7.57 -22.77 8.13
N SER A 350 -7.84 -22.80 6.82
CA SER A 350 -8.96 -23.55 6.29
C SER A 350 -8.66 -25.04 6.21
N ALA A 351 -9.63 -25.90 6.53
CA ALA A 351 -9.53 -27.35 6.37
C ALA A 351 -9.15 -27.73 4.92
N ALA A 352 -9.76 -27.05 3.94
CA ALA A 352 -9.42 -27.23 2.51
C ALA A 352 -7.93 -27.03 2.20
N LYS A 353 -7.28 -26.05 2.86
CA LYS A 353 -5.84 -25.80 2.70
C LYS A 353 -4.98 -26.88 3.36
N VAL A 354 -5.41 -27.43 4.50
CA VAL A 354 -4.73 -28.55 5.16
C VAL A 354 -4.88 -29.85 4.36
N MET A 355 -6.03 -30.07 3.74
CA MET A 355 -6.31 -31.26 2.95
C MET A 355 -5.50 -31.31 1.66
N ASN A 356 -5.34 -30.20 0.96
CA ASN A 356 -4.62 -30.15 -0.32
C ASN A 356 -3.10 -30.16 -0.11
N ASP A 357 -2.45 -31.29 -0.42
CA ASP A 357 -1.01 -31.46 -0.22
C ASP A 357 -0.15 -30.49 -1.02
N ASN A 358 -0.53 -30.17 -2.25
CA ASN A 358 0.20 -29.22 -3.07
C ASN A 358 0.16 -27.81 -2.46
N ILE A 359 -1.00 -27.38 -1.97
CA ILE A 359 -1.14 -26.08 -1.32
C ILE A 359 -0.41 -26.08 0.05
N LEU A 360 -0.59 -27.12 0.87
CA LEU A 360 0.02 -27.17 2.19
C LEU A 360 1.56 -27.21 2.11
N LYS A 361 2.13 -28.00 1.19
CA LYS A 361 3.57 -28.10 0.93
C LYS A 361 4.26 -26.74 0.75
N TRP A 362 3.60 -25.82 0.04
CA TRP A 362 4.15 -24.49 -0.25
C TRP A 362 3.76 -23.41 0.76
N SER A 363 2.74 -23.66 1.59
CA SER A 363 2.22 -22.65 2.52
C SER A 363 2.57 -22.89 3.99
N VAL A 364 3.00 -24.10 4.36
CA VAL A 364 3.38 -24.45 5.74
C VAL A 364 4.49 -23.57 6.29
N SER A 365 5.48 -23.22 5.47
CA SER A 365 6.61 -22.39 5.89
C SER A 365 6.18 -20.95 6.21
N SER A 366 5.29 -20.37 5.40
CA SER A 366 4.70 -19.05 5.68
C SER A 366 3.77 -19.08 6.90
N LEU A 367 3.01 -20.16 7.10
CA LEU A 367 2.20 -20.35 8.30
C LEU A 367 3.06 -20.43 9.57
N ALA A 368 4.17 -21.17 9.49
CA ALA A 368 5.14 -21.30 10.57
C ALA A 368 5.73 -19.95 10.99
N ILE A 369 6.11 -19.08 10.04
CA ILE A 369 6.58 -17.73 10.35
C ILE A 369 5.50 -16.94 11.10
N GLN A 370 4.26 -16.93 10.61
CA GLN A 370 3.17 -16.17 11.24
C GLN A 370 2.92 -16.63 12.69
N ILE A 371 2.91 -17.95 12.92
CA ILE A 371 2.77 -18.52 14.27
C ILE A 371 3.94 -18.11 15.15
N PHE A 372 5.18 -18.25 14.65
CA PHE A 372 6.38 -17.86 15.36
C PHE A 372 6.40 -16.36 15.74
N SER A 373 6.00 -15.48 14.83
CA SER A 373 5.89 -14.05 15.10
C SER A 373 4.79 -13.72 16.10
N LYS A 374 3.65 -14.42 16.06
CA LYS A 374 2.59 -14.28 17.06
C LYS A 374 3.01 -14.74 18.45
N LEU A 375 3.91 -15.73 18.52
CA LEU A 375 4.57 -16.16 19.76
C LEU A 375 5.62 -15.13 20.26
N GLY A 376 5.91 -14.07 19.50
CA GLY A 376 6.85 -13.01 19.87
C GLY A 376 8.26 -13.19 19.29
N GLY A 377 8.48 -14.21 18.46
CA GLY A 377 9.75 -14.39 17.75
C GLY A 377 9.94 -13.39 16.60
N SER A 378 11.18 -12.98 16.33
CA SER A 378 11.52 -12.15 15.17
C SER A 378 12.34 -12.97 14.18
N PRO A 379 11.79 -13.35 13.02
CA PRO A 379 12.43 -14.32 12.14
C PRO A 379 13.68 -13.75 11.47
N TRP A 380 13.66 -12.48 11.04
CA TRP A 380 14.81 -11.74 10.52
C TRP A 380 14.56 -10.24 10.65
N ILE A 381 15.63 -9.47 10.49
CA ILE A 381 15.57 -8.02 10.27
C ILE A 381 16.16 -7.68 8.91
N VAL A 382 15.87 -6.47 8.41
CA VAL A 382 16.52 -5.93 7.21
C VAL A 382 17.66 -5.02 7.60
N ILE A 383 18.70 -4.97 6.78
CA ILE A 383 19.82 -4.04 6.99
C ILE A 383 19.36 -2.63 6.61
N PRO A 384 19.27 -1.68 7.56
CA PRO A 384 18.81 -0.34 7.27
C PRO A 384 19.90 0.49 6.58
N LYS A 385 19.48 1.56 5.91
CA LYS A 385 20.34 2.64 5.45
C LYS A 385 20.44 3.75 6.50
N THR A 386 19.32 4.10 7.16
CA THR A 386 19.33 5.03 8.30
C THR A 386 19.37 4.27 9.63
N ASN A 387 20.40 4.52 10.44
CA ASN A 387 20.52 3.97 11.79
C ASN A 387 19.64 4.75 12.79
N ASN A 388 19.23 4.08 13.87
CA ASN A 388 18.48 4.68 14.99
C ASN A 388 17.28 5.53 14.54
N CYS A 389 16.51 4.99 13.59
CA CYS A 389 15.31 5.62 13.06
C CYS A 389 14.05 4.82 13.41
N LEU A 390 13.07 5.50 14.02
CA LEU A 390 11.74 4.98 14.27
C LEU A 390 10.81 5.37 13.13
N ILE A 391 10.15 4.37 12.56
CA ILE A 391 9.12 4.52 11.52
C ILE A 391 7.75 4.48 12.18
N ILE A 392 6.96 5.53 11.95
CA ILE A 392 5.60 5.68 12.45
C ILE A 392 4.64 5.49 11.27
N GLY A 393 4.18 4.26 11.04
CA GLY A 393 3.23 3.93 10.00
C GLY A 393 1.80 4.26 10.42
N ILE A 394 1.16 5.25 9.78
CA ILE A 394 -0.17 5.73 10.16
C ILE A 394 -1.25 5.02 9.35
N GLY A 395 -2.18 4.38 10.05
CA GLY A 395 -3.45 3.90 9.52
C GLY A 395 -4.61 4.75 10.00
N GLN A 396 -5.65 4.88 9.16
CA GLN A 396 -6.89 5.56 9.54
C GLN A 396 -8.10 4.76 9.08
N THR A 397 -9.21 4.91 9.82
CA THR A 397 -10.54 4.42 9.45
C THR A 397 -11.60 5.45 9.85
N TYR A 398 -12.72 5.43 9.14
CA TYR A 398 -13.83 6.35 9.36
C TYR A 398 -15.11 5.55 9.58
N LYS A 399 -15.77 5.76 10.72
CA LYS A 399 -17.13 5.22 10.93
C LYS A 399 -18.12 6.12 10.21
N ARG A 400 -19.00 5.53 9.42
CA ARG A 400 -20.12 6.21 8.77
C ARG A 400 -21.42 5.80 9.44
N ASN A 401 -22.35 6.74 9.59
CA ASN A 401 -23.71 6.44 10.01
C ASN A 401 -24.56 5.91 8.83
N GLU A 402 -25.81 5.55 9.10
CA GLU A 402 -26.77 5.05 8.09
C GLU A 402 -26.92 5.99 6.88
N ASN A 403 -26.74 7.29 7.09
CA ASN A 403 -26.77 8.32 6.04
C ASN A 403 -25.42 8.51 5.32
N SER A 404 -24.47 7.58 5.47
CA SER A 404 -23.11 7.64 4.91
C SER A 404 -22.27 8.84 5.36
N LYS A 405 -22.68 9.59 6.40
CA LYS A 405 -21.88 10.68 6.99
C LYS A 405 -20.88 10.11 7.98
N ILE A 406 -19.65 10.58 7.92
CA ILE A 406 -18.61 10.20 8.89
C ILE A 406 -19.02 10.75 10.27
N ASN A 407 -19.12 9.86 11.26
CA ASN A 407 -19.44 10.23 12.64
C ASN A 407 -18.32 9.88 13.63
N ARG A 408 -17.28 9.16 13.18
CA ARG A 408 -16.09 8.86 13.98
C ARG A 408 -14.83 8.82 13.11
N PHE A 409 -13.79 9.48 13.58
CA PHE A 409 -12.45 9.50 13.03
C PHE A 409 -11.54 8.70 13.95
N PHE A 410 -10.97 7.62 13.43
CA PHE A 410 -10.06 6.78 14.17
C PHE A 410 -8.74 6.63 13.41
N SER A 411 -7.62 6.85 14.10
CA SER A 411 -6.29 6.59 13.57
C SER A 411 -5.38 5.97 14.61
N TYR A 412 -4.42 5.21 14.12
CA TYR A 412 -3.43 4.50 14.93
C TYR A 412 -2.10 4.49 14.18
N SER A 413 -1.01 4.30 14.91
CA SER A 413 0.30 4.06 14.35
C SER A 413 0.75 2.63 14.59
N ILE A 414 1.56 2.14 13.66
CA ILE A 414 2.44 1.02 13.86
C ILE A 414 3.85 1.56 13.98
N LEU A 415 4.50 1.18 15.07
CA LEU A 415 5.86 1.56 15.38
C LEU A 415 6.78 0.42 14.96
N THR A 416 7.68 0.71 14.03
CA THR A 416 8.77 -0.19 13.65
C THR A 416 10.06 0.60 13.60
N ASP A 417 11.23 0.01 13.84
CA ASP A 417 12.48 0.68 13.45
C ASP A 417 12.82 0.40 11.97
N THR A 418 13.86 1.04 11.44
CA THR A 418 14.33 0.84 10.06
C THR A 418 14.81 -0.58 9.77
N THR A 419 15.07 -1.40 10.80
CA THR A 419 15.38 -2.82 10.64
C THR A 419 14.12 -3.68 10.43
N GLY A 420 12.94 -3.08 10.58
CA GLY A 420 11.64 -3.74 10.47
C GLY A 420 11.18 -4.45 11.75
N LEU A 421 11.88 -4.26 12.88
CA LEU A 421 11.42 -4.79 14.16
C LEU A 421 10.17 -4.04 14.62
N PHE A 422 9.13 -4.80 14.92
CA PHE A 422 7.89 -4.29 15.50
C PHE A 422 8.11 -3.84 16.94
N LYS A 423 7.74 -2.58 17.25
CA LYS A 423 7.87 -1.96 18.58
C LYS A 423 6.53 -1.83 19.29
N GLY A 424 5.43 -1.73 18.54
CA GLY A 424 4.09 -1.65 19.11
C GLY A 424 3.10 -0.96 18.20
N ILE A 425 1.90 -0.77 18.75
CA ILE A 425 0.83 0.03 18.16
C ILE A 425 0.53 1.18 19.11
N ARG A 426 0.08 2.33 18.59
CA ARG A 426 -0.48 3.42 19.40
C ARG A 426 -1.77 3.92 18.79
N ILE A 427 -2.74 4.28 19.60
CA ILE A 427 -3.92 5.01 19.12
C ILE A 427 -3.54 6.49 18.99
N LEU A 428 -3.71 7.07 17.80
CA LEU A 428 -3.32 8.45 17.52
C LEU A 428 -4.50 9.42 17.62
N ALA A 429 -5.69 9.00 17.21
CA ALA A 429 -6.89 9.79 17.37
C ALA A 429 -8.12 8.88 17.42
N ASN A 430 -9.07 9.24 18.28
CA ASN A 430 -10.38 8.61 18.36
C ASN A 430 -11.40 9.69 18.73
N THR A 431 -12.03 10.30 17.74
CA THR A 431 -12.90 11.46 17.96
C THR A 431 -14.10 11.45 17.01
N ASN A 432 -15.19 12.07 17.43
CA ASN A 432 -16.38 12.25 16.61
C ASN A 432 -16.33 13.60 15.86
N ASN A 433 -15.36 14.45 16.19
CA ASN A 433 -15.17 15.78 15.64
C ASN A 433 -14.01 15.81 14.63
N PRO A 434 -14.25 16.16 13.36
CA PRO A 434 -13.20 16.25 12.35
C PRO A 434 -12.13 17.32 12.65
N ASP A 435 -12.47 18.36 13.41
CA ASP A 435 -11.52 19.44 13.72
C ASP A 435 -10.52 19.05 14.82
N ASP A 436 -10.94 18.17 15.75
CA ASP A 436 -10.06 17.65 16.81
C ASP A 436 -9.09 16.58 16.31
N TYR A 437 -9.40 15.95 15.18
CA TYR A 437 -8.62 14.83 14.63
C TYR A 437 -7.15 15.18 14.41
N ALA A 438 -6.88 16.31 13.74
CA ALA A 438 -5.52 16.73 13.44
C ALA A 438 -4.73 17.12 14.69
N TYR A 439 -5.41 17.75 15.66
CA TYR A 439 -4.80 18.11 16.95
C TYR A 439 -4.41 16.86 17.75
N ASN A 440 -5.35 15.92 17.93
CA ASN A 440 -5.09 14.66 18.64
C ASN A 440 -3.97 13.86 17.98
N LEU A 441 -4.02 13.71 16.64
CA LEU A 441 -2.97 13.06 15.88
C LEU A 441 -1.59 13.71 16.11
N SER A 442 -1.53 15.04 16.05
CA SER A 442 -0.27 15.77 16.26
C SER A 442 0.26 15.63 17.70
N LYS A 443 -0.64 15.62 18.69
CA LYS A 443 -0.30 15.41 20.10
C LYS A 443 0.27 14.01 20.32
N SER A 444 -0.38 12.97 19.81
CA SER A 444 0.11 11.60 19.96
C SER A 444 1.43 11.36 19.21
N ILE A 445 1.64 11.98 18.05
CA ILE A 445 2.95 11.95 17.37
C ILE A 445 4.03 12.58 18.26
N LYS A 446 3.74 13.72 18.88
CA LYS A 446 4.67 14.37 19.82
C LYS A 446 5.01 13.46 21.00
N GLU A 447 4.00 12.86 21.63
CA GLU A 447 4.17 11.92 22.75
C GLU A 447 5.05 10.72 22.36
N ILE A 448 4.83 10.14 21.17
CA ILE A 448 5.66 9.05 20.64
C ILE A 448 7.12 9.51 20.47
N VAL A 449 7.34 10.68 19.87
CA VAL A 449 8.70 11.18 19.65
C VAL A 449 9.40 11.42 20.99
N GLU A 450 8.72 12.02 21.97
CA GLU A 450 9.26 12.27 23.31
C GLU A 450 9.57 10.97 24.07
N GLU A 451 8.67 9.96 24.00
CA GLU A 451 8.84 8.64 24.62
C GLU A 451 10.10 7.92 24.08
N TYR A 452 10.32 7.99 22.77
CA TYR A 452 11.37 7.23 22.07
C TYR A 452 12.63 8.05 21.75
N ASN A 453 12.72 9.30 22.20
CA ASN A 453 13.81 10.23 21.84
C ASN A 453 15.20 9.79 22.34
N ASN A 454 15.23 8.95 23.39
CA ASN A 454 16.49 8.41 23.92
C ASN A 454 17.02 7.23 23.11
N ASP A 455 16.13 6.49 22.44
CA ASP A 455 16.46 5.29 21.68
C ASP A 455 16.70 5.60 20.19
N TYR A 456 16.06 6.66 19.68
CA TYR A 456 16.03 7.01 18.27
C TYR A 456 16.35 8.49 18.05
N SER A 457 17.25 8.78 17.09
CA SER A 457 17.62 10.14 16.67
C SER A 457 16.90 10.59 15.39
N SER A 458 16.11 9.69 14.80
CA SER A 458 15.35 9.96 13.57
C SER A 458 13.96 9.35 13.66
N PHE A 459 12.98 10.05 13.12
CA PHE A 459 11.56 9.67 13.15
C PHE A 459 10.94 9.94 11.79
N VAL A 460 10.43 8.90 11.13
CA VAL A 460 9.86 9.00 9.80
C VAL A 460 8.42 8.51 9.82
N ILE A 461 7.49 9.39 9.44
CA ILE A 461 6.08 9.07 9.33
C ILE A 461 5.81 8.49 7.95
N HIS A 462 5.24 7.30 7.90
CA HIS A 462 4.74 6.68 6.66
C HIS A 462 3.22 6.76 6.64
N THR A 463 2.64 7.27 5.54
CA THR A 463 1.18 7.31 5.35
C THR A 463 0.81 6.88 3.94
N SER A 464 -0.31 6.17 3.78
CA SER A 464 -0.87 5.79 2.48
C SER A 464 -1.98 6.73 1.97
N PHE A 465 -2.29 7.78 2.72
CA PHE A 465 -3.38 8.70 2.40
C PHE A 465 -2.94 10.15 2.42
N ARG A 466 -3.62 10.96 1.62
CA ARG A 466 -3.43 12.40 1.60
C ARG A 466 -4.20 13.05 2.74
N MET A 467 -3.48 13.72 3.63
CA MET A 467 -4.07 14.57 4.67
C MET A 467 -4.58 15.88 4.06
N LYS A 468 -5.63 16.47 4.66
CA LYS A 468 -6.09 17.79 4.21
C LYS A 468 -5.01 18.82 4.48
N ASN A 469 -4.96 19.86 3.64
CA ASN A 469 -3.98 20.93 3.78
C ASN A 469 -4.02 21.62 5.16
N LYS A 470 -5.20 21.72 5.79
CA LYS A 470 -5.31 22.26 7.16
C LYS A 470 -4.69 21.33 8.20
N ASP A 471 -4.90 20.02 8.06
CA ASP A 471 -4.45 19.00 9.02
C ASP A 471 -2.92 18.85 8.96
N ILE A 472 -2.36 18.74 7.75
CA ILE A 472 -0.92 18.59 7.57
C ILE A 472 -0.14 19.82 8.06
N LYS A 473 -0.71 21.03 7.96
CA LYS A 473 -0.10 22.25 8.52
C LYS A 473 0.03 22.19 10.04
N ILE A 474 -0.99 21.66 10.74
CA ILE A 474 -0.94 21.48 12.19
C ILE A 474 0.17 20.51 12.56
N ILE A 475 0.25 19.37 11.85
CA ILE A 475 1.28 18.36 12.08
C ILE A 475 2.68 18.92 11.80
N LYS A 476 2.91 19.57 10.65
CA LYS A 476 4.19 20.23 10.33
C LYS A 476 4.62 21.20 11.43
N LYS A 477 3.72 22.06 11.90
CA LYS A 477 4.01 22.99 13.00
C LYS A 477 4.42 22.27 14.29
N THR A 478 3.75 21.16 14.62
CA THR A 478 4.13 20.34 15.77
C THR A 478 5.50 19.71 15.59
N LEU A 479 5.82 19.19 14.40
CA LEU A 479 7.14 18.64 14.08
C LEU A 479 8.24 19.71 14.13
N ASP A 480 7.99 20.92 13.66
CA ASP A 480 8.93 22.04 13.75
C ASP A 480 9.24 22.38 15.22
N ASN A 481 8.22 22.41 16.08
CA ASN A 481 8.41 22.62 17.51
C ASN A 481 9.26 21.51 18.15
N ILE A 482 9.04 20.24 17.76
CA ILE A 482 9.83 19.12 18.26
C ILE A 482 11.28 19.20 17.76
N LYS A 483 11.50 19.57 16.48
CA LYS A 483 12.84 19.78 15.90
C LYS A 483 13.63 20.87 16.63
N ILE A 484 12.94 21.84 17.24
CA ILE A 484 13.58 22.89 18.06
C ILE A 484 13.96 22.37 19.45
N THR A 485 13.10 21.54 20.08
CA THR A 485 13.33 21.04 21.44
C THR A 485 14.26 19.83 21.48
N ASN A 486 14.27 19.04 20.41
CA ASN A 486 14.98 17.77 20.31
C ASN A 486 15.92 17.83 19.11
N ASN A 487 17.14 17.27 19.24
CA ASN A 487 18.08 17.17 18.12
C ASN A 487 17.76 15.99 17.17
N SER A 488 16.46 15.79 16.90
CA SER A 488 15.94 14.62 16.19
C SER A 488 15.53 15.00 14.77
N THR A 489 15.87 14.15 13.81
CA THR A 489 15.45 14.33 12.41
C THR A 489 14.03 13.80 12.23
N LEU A 490 13.16 14.58 11.61
CA LEU A 490 11.74 14.26 11.41
C LEU A 490 11.44 14.29 9.92
N ALA A 491 10.64 13.35 9.40
CA ALA A 491 10.19 13.36 8.01
C ALA A 491 8.77 12.79 7.84
N ILE A 492 8.07 13.19 6.78
CA ILE A 492 6.78 12.62 6.37
C ILE A 492 6.90 12.12 4.93
N LEU A 493 6.75 10.82 4.74
CA LEU A 493 6.67 10.15 3.45
C LEU A 493 5.25 9.66 3.21
N ARG A 494 4.64 10.13 2.12
CA ARG A 494 3.34 9.68 1.65
C ARG A 494 3.49 8.74 0.46
N PHE A 495 2.90 7.56 0.57
CA PHE A 495 2.92 6.51 -0.44
C PHE A 495 1.55 6.45 -1.11
N ASP A 496 1.54 6.39 -2.44
CA ASP A 496 0.33 6.45 -3.24
C ASP A 496 0.44 5.42 -4.37
N ASP A 497 -0.42 4.41 -4.33
CA ASP A 497 -0.58 3.40 -5.39
C ASP A 497 -1.76 3.73 -6.34
N HIS A 498 -2.43 4.89 -6.14
CA HIS A 498 -3.55 5.37 -6.93
C HIS A 498 -3.13 6.51 -7.87
N HIS A 499 -2.24 6.22 -8.82
CA HIS A 499 -1.81 7.15 -9.86
C HIS A 499 -1.84 6.55 -11.27
N ASP A 500 -1.66 7.39 -12.29
CA ASP A 500 -1.68 6.98 -13.69
C ASP A 500 -0.31 6.62 -14.27
N TYR A 501 0.80 6.88 -13.56
CA TYR A 501 2.15 6.57 -14.06
C TYR A 501 2.42 5.06 -14.18
N ILE A 502 3.02 4.68 -15.30
CA ILE A 502 3.68 3.40 -15.52
C ILE A 502 4.88 3.64 -16.44
N CYS A 503 5.95 2.86 -16.29
CA CYS A 503 7.13 2.95 -17.15
C CYS A 503 7.47 1.60 -17.75
N PHE A 504 7.83 1.60 -19.02
CA PHE A 504 8.15 0.41 -19.79
C PHE A 504 9.66 0.32 -19.96
N ASP A 505 10.21 -0.81 -19.54
CA ASP A 505 11.62 -1.14 -19.71
C ASP A 505 11.84 -1.89 -21.04
N GLN A 506 12.31 -1.18 -22.06
CA GLN A 506 12.48 -1.72 -23.40
C GLN A 506 13.62 -2.75 -23.52
N ASP A 507 14.48 -2.89 -22.50
CA ASP A 507 15.54 -3.90 -22.52
C ASP A 507 15.03 -5.30 -22.14
N TYR A 508 13.81 -5.40 -21.61
CA TYR A 508 13.19 -6.66 -21.21
C TYR A 508 11.91 -6.92 -21.99
N ASN A 509 11.73 -8.15 -22.47
CA ASN A 509 10.50 -8.55 -23.18
C ASN A 509 9.22 -8.36 -22.35
N SER A 510 9.33 -8.44 -21.03
CA SER A 510 8.23 -8.21 -20.07
C SER A 510 7.80 -6.74 -20.00
N LEU A 511 8.66 -5.82 -20.43
CA LEU A 511 8.58 -4.36 -20.21
C LEU A 511 8.58 -3.93 -18.73
N ILE A 512 8.89 -4.84 -17.80
CA ILE A 512 8.84 -4.60 -16.36
C ILE A 512 10.21 -4.06 -15.90
N PRO A 513 10.28 -2.90 -15.25
CA PRO A 513 11.51 -2.43 -14.62
C PRO A 513 12.00 -3.38 -13.51
N LEU A 514 13.29 -3.33 -13.21
CA LEU A 514 13.86 -4.10 -12.10
C LEU A 514 13.23 -3.70 -10.76
N GLU A 515 13.16 -4.63 -9.82
CA GLU A 515 12.91 -4.28 -8.42
C GLU A 515 13.92 -3.22 -7.96
N SER A 516 13.49 -2.33 -7.05
CA SER A 516 14.29 -1.21 -6.54
C SER A 516 14.56 -0.11 -7.57
N THR A 517 13.95 -0.16 -8.75
CA THR A 517 13.99 0.96 -9.69
C THR A 517 13.31 2.19 -9.10
N LYS A 518 13.99 3.33 -9.21
CA LYS A 518 13.58 4.66 -8.75
C LYS A 518 13.61 5.64 -9.91
N ILE A 519 12.53 6.39 -10.09
CA ILE A 519 12.43 7.51 -11.03
C ILE A 519 12.12 8.77 -10.25
N CYS A 520 12.84 9.86 -10.54
CA CYS A 520 12.56 11.18 -9.99
C CYS A 520 11.52 11.90 -10.86
N LEU A 521 10.34 12.19 -10.31
CA LEU A 521 9.34 13.04 -10.97
C LEU A 521 9.60 14.51 -10.68
N SER A 522 10.06 14.81 -9.46
CA SER A 522 10.52 16.12 -8.97
C SER A 522 11.39 15.92 -7.72
N PHE A 523 12.00 16.98 -7.19
CA PHE A 523 12.93 16.86 -6.06
C PHE A 523 12.36 16.11 -4.83
N TYR A 524 11.06 16.23 -4.54
CA TYR A 524 10.39 15.55 -3.43
C TYR A 524 9.36 14.49 -3.87
N ARG A 525 9.36 14.07 -5.15
CA ARG A 525 8.39 13.09 -5.66
C ARG A 525 9.04 12.04 -6.55
N PHE A 526 8.78 10.78 -6.24
CA PHE A 526 9.45 9.64 -6.84
C PHE A 526 8.46 8.55 -7.24
N LEU A 527 8.81 7.73 -8.23
CA LEU A 527 8.18 6.43 -8.49
C LEU A 527 9.16 5.34 -8.10
N ILE A 528 8.69 4.34 -7.34
CA ILE A 528 9.52 3.23 -6.88
C ILE A 528 8.84 1.88 -7.16
N TRP A 529 9.61 0.97 -7.75
CA TRP A 529 9.23 -0.44 -7.91
C TRP A 529 9.68 -1.24 -6.70
N PHE A 530 8.75 -1.48 -5.78
CA PHE A 530 8.97 -2.41 -4.67
C PHE A 530 8.92 -3.88 -5.10
N GLU A 531 8.20 -4.15 -6.18
CA GLU A 531 8.21 -5.43 -6.90
C GLU A 531 8.58 -5.12 -8.35
N GLY A 532 9.40 -5.99 -8.94
CA GLY A 532 9.88 -5.81 -10.30
C GLY A 532 10.59 -7.06 -10.77
N GLN A 533 11.19 -6.95 -11.96
CA GLN A 533 12.01 -8.02 -12.49
C GLN A 533 13.25 -8.24 -11.61
N GLN A 534 13.61 -9.50 -11.39
CA GLN A 534 14.73 -9.87 -10.53
C GLN A 534 16.02 -9.96 -11.35
N TYR A 535 17.14 -9.51 -10.78
CA TYR A 535 18.42 -9.58 -11.48
C TYR A 535 18.80 -11.03 -11.76
N GLY A 536 19.11 -11.36 -13.02
CA GLY A 536 19.45 -12.72 -13.45
C GLY A 536 18.27 -13.71 -13.53
N GLN A 537 17.04 -13.29 -13.22
CA GLN A 537 15.83 -14.09 -13.41
C GLN A 537 14.85 -13.31 -14.29
N PHE A 538 14.79 -13.68 -15.57
CA PHE A 538 13.95 -12.99 -16.56
C PHE A 538 12.53 -13.57 -16.68
N ALA A 539 12.24 -14.66 -15.96
CA ALA A 539 10.91 -15.25 -15.92
C ALA A 539 10.02 -14.50 -14.90
N VAL A 540 8.87 -14.02 -15.37
CA VAL A 540 7.86 -13.36 -14.52
C VAL A 540 6.94 -14.45 -13.95
N HIS A 541 6.98 -14.63 -12.63
CA HIS A 541 6.23 -15.72 -11.98
C HIS A 541 4.86 -15.31 -11.43
N HIS A 542 4.62 -14.01 -11.26
CA HIS A 542 3.38 -13.42 -10.76
C HIS A 542 3.18 -12.03 -11.40
N ARG A 543 2.00 -11.43 -11.21
CA ARG A 543 1.68 -10.13 -11.79
C ARG A 543 2.40 -9.03 -11.01
N ILE A 544 3.23 -8.25 -11.71
CA ILE A 544 3.87 -7.06 -11.14
C ILE A 544 2.98 -5.84 -11.37
N GLY A 545 2.70 -5.11 -10.30
CA GLY A 545 1.89 -3.89 -10.32
C GLY A 545 2.64 -2.67 -10.89
N ALA A 546 1.92 -1.54 -10.98
CA ALA A 546 2.53 -0.24 -11.23
C ALA A 546 3.49 0.15 -10.08
N PRO A 547 4.42 1.10 -10.28
CA PRO A 547 5.24 1.61 -9.18
C PRO A 547 4.37 2.25 -8.10
N ILE A 548 4.93 2.44 -6.91
CA ILE A 548 4.33 3.27 -5.86
C ILE A 548 4.94 4.67 -5.99
N LYS A 549 4.10 5.69 -6.02
CA LYS A 549 4.53 7.08 -5.94
C LYS A 549 4.80 7.45 -4.48
N ILE A 550 5.95 8.06 -4.23
CA ILE A 550 6.33 8.56 -2.91
C ILE A 550 6.51 10.06 -2.98
N ASP A 551 5.72 10.78 -2.20
CA ASP A 551 5.86 12.21 -1.98
C ASP A 551 6.48 12.46 -0.59
N ILE A 552 7.53 13.26 -0.52
CA ILE A 552 8.10 13.72 0.75
C ILE A 552 7.39 15.03 1.09
N ASP A 553 6.48 14.96 2.06
CA ASP A 553 5.68 16.11 2.46
C ASP A 553 6.42 16.98 3.50
N TYR A 554 7.43 16.45 4.21
CA TYR A 554 8.21 17.19 5.23
C TYR A 554 9.59 16.55 5.48
N PRO A 555 10.62 17.34 5.84
CA PRO A 555 10.66 18.81 5.79
C PRO A 555 10.97 19.31 4.37
N ASP A 556 10.80 20.61 4.18
CA ASP A 556 10.96 21.26 2.87
C ASP A 556 12.44 21.64 2.58
N ASP A 557 13.38 21.24 3.45
CA ASP A 557 14.83 21.53 3.40
C ASP A 557 15.72 20.28 3.38
N LEU A 558 15.15 19.10 3.10
CA LEU A 558 15.89 17.83 2.98
C LEU A 558 16.87 17.83 1.80
N ASP A 559 18.10 17.35 2.02
CA ASP A 559 19.09 17.11 0.97
C ASP A 559 18.85 15.80 0.19
N SER A 560 19.53 15.65 -0.96
CA SER A 560 19.35 14.51 -1.86
C SER A 560 19.85 13.18 -1.29
N GLU A 561 20.86 13.20 -0.42
CA GLU A 561 21.42 12.00 0.20
C GLU A 561 20.41 11.43 1.21
N LYS A 562 19.88 12.29 2.08
CA LYS A 562 18.90 11.90 3.09
C LYS A 562 17.57 11.46 2.46
N ILE A 563 17.15 12.11 1.38
CA ILE A 563 16.02 11.64 0.57
C ILE A 563 16.31 10.21 0.08
N ASN A 564 17.48 9.97 -0.52
CA ASN A 564 17.83 8.66 -1.03
C ASN A 564 17.87 7.59 0.08
N ASP A 565 18.32 7.95 1.28
CA ASP A 565 18.32 7.06 2.44
C ASP A 565 16.91 6.65 2.87
N TYR A 566 15.97 7.60 2.96
CA TYR A 566 14.58 7.28 3.31
C TYR A 566 13.88 6.42 2.24
N LEU A 567 14.18 6.65 0.96
CA LEU A 567 13.67 5.82 -0.13
C LEU A 567 14.29 4.40 -0.08
N GLN A 568 15.58 4.30 0.24
CA GLN A 568 16.25 3.01 0.44
C GLN A 568 15.68 2.25 1.63
N ASP A 569 15.45 2.91 2.77
CA ASP A 569 14.81 2.30 3.93
C ASP A 569 13.39 1.84 3.64
N SER A 570 12.65 2.59 2.83
CA SER A 570 11.32 2.16 2.36
C SER A 570 11.42 0.83 1.61
N ILE A 571 12.34 0.70 0.64
CA ILE A 571 12.60 -0.56 -0.06
C ILE A 571 12.98 -1.66 0.93
N ASN A 572 13.91 -1.39 1.84
CA ASN A 572 14.38 -2.37 2.83
C ASN A 572 13.21 -2.88 3.67
N LEU A 573 12.37 -2.00 4.21
CA LEU A 573 11.20 -2.35 5.02
C LEU A 573 10.17 -3.20 4.27
N SER A 574 10.13 -3.17 2.94
CA SER A 574 9.30 -4.10 2.18
C SER A 574 9.75 -5.57 2.33
N GLY A 575 11.02 -5.78 2.66
CA GLY A 575 11.60 -7.08 2.97
C GLY A 575 11.35 -7.57 4.39
N ALA A 576 10.83 -6.74 5.30
CA ALA A 576 10.54 -7.15 6.67
C ALA A 576 9.15 -7.81 6.84
N ASN A 577 8.53 -8.25 5.74
CA ASN A 577 7.18 -8.78 5.73
C ASN A 577 7.11 -10.22 6.28
N TRP A 578 6.76 -10.36 7.56
CA TRP A 578 6.67 -11.65 8.26
C TRP A 578 5.37 -12.42 7.98
N ARG A 579 4.58 -12.03 6.98
CA ARG A 579 3.40 -12.81 6.54
C ARG A 579 3.77 -14.04 5.71
N GLY A 580 4.98 -14.09 5.17
CA GLY A 580 5.45 -15.24 4.42
C GLY A 580 6.64 -14.91 3.52
N PHE A 581 7.27 -15.94 2.99
CA PHE A 581 8.48 -15.80 2.18
C PHE A 581 8.26 -15.19 0.78
N ASN A 582 7.03 -15.24 0.27
CA ASN A 582 6.64 -14.66 -1.02
C ASN A 582 5.55 -13.59 -0.82
N ALA A 583 5.57 -12.91 0.33
CA ALA A 583 4.57 -11.89 0.63
C ALA A 583 4.82 -10.61 -0.19
N LYS A 584 3.73 -9.86 -0.46
CA LYS A 584 3.79 -8.61 -1.24
C LYS A 584 4.87 -7.67 -0.72
N SER A 585 5.71 -7.14 -1.60
CA SER A 585 6.75 -6.18 -1.24
C SER A 585 6.15 -4.78 -1.18
N ILE A 586 5.70 -4.38 0.01
CA ILE A 586 5.34 -3.00 0.38
C ILE A 586 5.94 -2.75 1.77
N PRO A 587 6.41 -1.53 2.11
CA PRO A 587 6.92 -1.24 3.44
C PRO A 587 5.97 -1.73 4.53
N ILE A 588 6.48 -2.51 5.48
CA ILE A 588 5.64 -3.13 6.51
C ILE A 588 4.88 -2.10 7.37
N SER A 589 5.42 -0.89 7.54
CA SER A 589 4.74 0.19 8.25
C SER A 589 3.42 0.60 7.58
N LEU A 590 3.29 0.44 6.26
CA LEU A 590 2.04 0.66 5.53
C LEU A 590 1.18 -0.60 5.50
N LEU A 591 1.80 -1.75 5.18
CA LEU A 591 1.09 -3.02 5.04
C LEU A 591 0.43 -3.43 6.36
N TYR A 592 1.17 -3.41 7.45
CA TYR A 592 0.63 -3.77 8.76
C TYR A 592 -0.43 -2.76 9.18
N ALA A 593 -0.24 -1.47 8.86
CA ALA A 593 -1.24 -0.46 9.18
C ALA A 593 -2.54 -0.79 8.46
N GLU A 594 -2.51 -1.11 7.17
CA GLU A 594 -3.69 -1.55 6.42
C GLU A 594 -4.37 -2.79 7.03
N LEU A 595 -3.60 -3.79 7.47
CA LEU A 595 -4.15 -5.02 8.08
C LEU A 595 -4.91 -4.73 9.37
N ILE A 596 -4.35 -3.90 10.25
CA ILE A 596 -5.02 -3.48 11.47
C ILE A 596 -6.29 -2.70 11.13
N SER A 597 -6.26 -1.83 10.11
CA SER A 597 -7.45 -1.04 9.69
C SER A 597 -8.61 -1.96 9.37
N LYS A 598 -8.33 -3.05 8.63
CA LYS A 598 -9.33 -4.04 8.25
C LYS A 598 -9.91 -4.77 9.46
N PHE A 599 -9.11 -5.08 10.48
CA PHE A 599 -9.62 -5.68 11.71
C PHE A 599 -10.45 -4.69 12.53
N VAL A 600 -9.96 -3.48 12.75
CA VAL A 600 -10.68 -2.45 13.51
C VAL A 600 -12.00 -2.10 12.82
N SER A 601 -11.98 -1.90 11.50
CA SER A 601 -13.19 -1.61 10.72
C SER A 601 -14.21 -2.74 10.81
N ALA A 602 -13.76 -4.01 10.79
CA ALA A 602 -14.67 -5.15 10.92
C ALA A 602 -15.19 -5.30 12.35
N PHE A 603 -14.38 -5.05 13.38
CA PHE A 603 -14.83 -5.06 14.77
C PHE A 603 -15.91 -3.99 14.99
N ASP A 604 -15.71 -2.80 14.43
CA ASP A 604 -16.71 -1.73 14.45
C ASP A 604 -17.99 -2.12 13.69
N GLU A 605 -17.88 -2.72 12.51
CA GLU A 605 -19.02 -3.18 11.69
C GLU A 605 -19.89 -4.19 12.43
N TYR A 606 -19.26 -5.08 13.20
CA TYR A 606 -19.96 -6.09 14.00
C TYR A 606 -20.30 -5.65 15.43
N ASN A 607 -20.18 -4.35 15.73
CA ASN A 607 -20.47 -3.74 17.04
C ASN A 607 -19.70 -4.40 18.20
N LEU A 608 -18.42 -4.70 17.99
CA LEU A 608 -17.53 -5.22 19.01
C LEU A 608 -16.81 -4.06 19.72
N GLU A 609 -16.61 -4.15 21.04
CA GLU A 609 -16.04 -3.07 21.84
C GLU A 609 -14.58 -2.77 21.48
N PRO A 610 -14.11 -1.52 21.50
CA PRO A 610 -12.72 -1.18 21.22
C PRO A 610 -11.73 -1.94 22.12
N ILE A 611 -10.67 -2.50 21.53
CA ILE A 611 -9.61 -3.21 22.26
C ILE A 611 -8.37 -2.33 22.36
N ASN A 612 -7.73 -2.29 23.53
CA ASN A 612 -6.37 -1.78 23.64
C ASN A 612 -5.39 -2.80 23.02
N ILE A 613 -4.86 -2.46 21.83
CA ILE A 613 -3.97 -3.32 21.03
C ILE A 613 -2.47 -2.96 21.15
N GLU A 614 -2.10 -2.04 22.04
CA GLU A 614 -0.77 -1.43 22.04
C GLU A 614 0.37 -2.40 22.41
N ASN A 615 0.09 -3.37 23.29
CA ASN A 615 1.07 -4.30 23.85
C ASN A 615 1.02 -5.73 23.27
N PHE A 616 0.36 -5.91 22.12
CA PHE A 616 0.28 -7.22 21.50
C PHE A 616 1.52 -7.51 20.66
N THR A 617 1.91 -8.79 20.58
CA THR A 617 2.77 -9.28 19.49
C THR A 617 2.11 -9.00 18.13
N PRO A 618 2.78 -9.23 16.98
CA PRO A 618 2.19 -9.08 15.64
C PRO A 618 0.95 -9.97 15.35
N TRP A 619 -0.16 -9.71 16.04
CA TRP A 619 -1.38 -10.52 16.12
C TRP A 619 -2.21 -10.49 14.84
N PHE A 620 -2.04 -9.41 14.08
CA PHE A 620 -2.72 -9.08 12.84
C PHE A 620 -2.17 -9.83 11.61
N LEU A 621 -1.04 -10.53 11.75
CA LEU A 621 -0.41 -11.27 10.64
C LEU A 621 -1.29 -12.37 10.05
#